data_AF-A0AA43HJG6-F1
#
_entry.id   AF-A0AA43HJG6-F1
#
_cell.length_a   1.000
_cell.length_b   1.000
_cell.length_c   1.000
_cell.angle_alpha   90.00
_cell.angle_beta   90.00
_cell.angle_gamma   90.00
#
_symmetry.space_group_name_H-M   'P 1'
#
loop_
_entity.id
_entity.type
_entity.pdbx_description
1 polymer ?
#
loop_
_entity_poly.entity_id
_entity_poly.type
_entity_poly.pdbx_seq_one_letter_code
_entity_poly.pdbx_strand_id
1 'polypeptide(L)'
;MKYAKNNAKSNTKKYYKHWAESGLGKGNVLMEARGEKIVRQVEIYGAKVVWADETGQSDDRFVLADQPVSFMDFDEDDEISAREFEIAWKKAREATGYPV
;
A
#
# COMPACT_ATOMS: atom_id res chain seq x y z
N MET A 1 -3.65 34.71 -8.12
CA MET A 1 -3.82 33.40 -7.46
C MET A 1 -2.52 33.01 -6.79
N LYS A 2 -2.51 32.84 -5.46
CA LYS A 2 -1.38 32.26 -4.72
C LYS A 2 -1.84 30.91 -4.18
N TYR A 3 -1.46 29.82 -4.83
CA TYR A 3 -1.51 28.49 -4.22
C TYR A 3 -0.08 28.11 -3.86
N ALA A 4 0.38 28.55 -2.69
CA ALA A 4 1.44 27.83 -2.00
C ALA A 4 0.72 26.77 -1.14
N LYS A 5 0.47 25.58 -1.71
CA LYS A 5 0.11 24.43 -0.89
C LYS A 5 1.35 24.07 -0.09
N ASN A 6 1.27 24.30 1.22
CA ASN A 6 2.29 23.93 2.19
C ASN A 6 2.65 22.46 1.99
N ASN A 7 3.81 22.22 1.38
CA ASN A 7 4.38 20.90 1.21
C ASN A 7 5.05 20.50 2.55
N ALA A 8 4.23 20.36 3.59
CA ALA A 8 4.68 19.78 4.84
C ALA A 8 4.88 18.29 4.56
N LYS A 9 6.15 17.85 4.56
CA LYS A 9 6.54 16.44 4.66
C LYS A 9 6.01 15.88 5.98
N SER A 10 4.71 15.62 6.02
CA SER A 10 4.05 15.00 7.16
C SER A 10 4.51 13.55 7.17
N ASN A 11 5.25 13.13 8.21
CA ASN A 11 5.56 11.73 8.47
C ASN A 11 4.34 10.96 9.03
N THR A 12 3.13 11.52 8.91
CA THR A 12 1.90 10.89 9.37
C THR A 12 1.69 9.61 8.58
N LYS A 13 1.47 8.52 9.32
CA LYS A 13 1.11 7.24 8.73
C LYS A 13 -0.37 7.24 8.38
N LYS A 14 -0.68 6.87 7.15
CA LYS A 14 -2.03 6.57 6.68
C LYS A 14 -2.05 5.21 6.02
N TYR A 15 -3.21 4.58 6.02
CA TYR A 15 -3.38 3.24 5.47
C TYR A 15 -4.58 3.23 4.55
N TYR A 16 -4.42 2.63 3.39
CA TYR A 16 -5.42 2.61 2.34
C TYR A 16 -5.68 1.19 1.87
N LYS A 17 -6.87 0.96 1.34
CA LYS A 17 -7.27 -0.27 0.65
C LYS A 17 -8.06 0.11 -0.59
N HIS A 18 -7.47 -0.18 -1.73
CA HIS A 18 -8.03 0.17 -3.01
C HIS A 18 -8.33 -1.06 -3.85
N TRP A 19 -9.42 -1.04 -4.61
CA TRP A 19 -9.74 -2.09 -5.56
C TRP A 19 -8.91 -1.94 -6.84
N ALA A 20 -8.21 -2.99 -7.26
CA ALA A 20 -7.35 -2.95 -8.44
C ALA A 20 -7.49 -4.21 -9.31
N GLU A 21 -7.04 -4.09 -10.56
CA GLU A 21 -6.91 -5.20 -11.49
C GLU A 21 -5.43 -5.36 -11.91
N SER A 22 -4.94 -6.59 -11.93
CA SER A 22 -3.59 -6.94 -12.38
C SER A 22 -3.61 -8.16 -13.28
N GLY A 23 -2.42 -8.56 -13.77
CA GLY A 23 -2.26 -9.84 -14.47
C GLY A 23 -2.60 -11.09 -13.65
N LEU A 24 -2.77 -10.95 -12.32
CA LEU A 24 -3.23 -12.03 -11.42
C LEU A 24 -4.75 -12.04 -11.21
N GLY A 25 -5.48 -11.06 -11.73
CA GLY A 25 -6.93 -10.92 -11.58
C GLY A 25 -7.34 -9.63 -10.88
N LYS A 26 -8.52 -9.63 -10.28
CA LYS A 26 -9.08 -8.47 -9.57
C LYS A 26 -9.02 -8.67 -8.06
N GLY A 27 -8.79 -7.61 -7.31
CA GLY A 27 -8.52 -7.74 -5.89
C GLY A 27 -8.25 -6.42 -5.18
N ASN A 28 -7.68 -6.51 -3.99
CA ASN A 28 -7.39 -5.33 -3.17
C ASN A 28 -5.89 -5.09 -3.06
N VAL A 29 -5.51 -3.84 -3.14
CA VAL A 29 -4.16 -3.33 -2.84
C VAL A 29 -4.26 -2.54 -1.56
N LEU A 30 -3.55 -2.98 -0.53
CA LEU A 30 -3.45 -2.30 0.76
C LEU A 30 -2.11 -1.60 0.84
N MET A 31 -2.08 -0.36 1.31
CA MET A 31 -0.87 0.47 1.33
C MET A 31 -0.69 1.19 2.66
N GLU A 32 0.53 1.21 3.21
CA GLU A 32 0.96 2.20 4.20
C GLU A 32 1.61 3.37 3.46
N ALA A 33 1.11 4.57 3.70
CA ALA A 33 1.74 5.80 3.30
C ALA A 33 2.39 6.51 4.49
N ARG A 34 3.53 7.17 4.24
CA ARG A 34 4.14 8.17 5.12
C ARG A 34 4.14 9.50 4.41
N GLY A 35 3.15 10.33 4.73
CA GLY A 35 2.84 11.50 3.92
C GLY A 35 2.44 11.08 2.51
N GLU A 36 3.13 11.61 1.50
CA GLU A 36 2.86 11.31 0.09
C GLU A 36 3.50 10.00 -0.40
N LYS A 37 4.37 9.36 0.37
CA LYS A 37 5.12 8.18 -0.10
C LYS A 37 4.50 6.87 0.39
N ILE A 38 4.28 5.92 -0.51
CA ILE A 38 3.96 4.53 -0.15
C ILE A 38 5.24 3.84 0.35
N VAL A 39 5.17 3.17 1.50
CA VAL A 39 6.34 2.52 2.15
C VAL A 39 6.14 1.03 2.39
N ARG A 40 4.89 0.54 2.42
CA ARG A 40 4.55 -0.88 2.42
C ARG A 40 3.30 -1.10 1.58
N GLN A 41 3.23 -2.23 0.89
CA GLN A 41 2.12 -2.62 0.02
C GLN A 41 1.84 -4.11 0.14
N VAL A 42 0.57 -4.47 0.16
CA VAL A 42 0.08 -5.86 0.10
C VAL A 42 -0.97 -5.94 -0.99
N GLU A 43 -0.79 -6.83 -1.96
CA GLU A 43 -1.78 -7.06 -3.01
C GLU A 43 -2.40 -8.45 -2.88
N ILE A 44 -3.72 -8.49 -2.92
CA ILE A 44 -4.53 -9.69 -2.67
C ILE A 44 -5.43 -9.91 -3.89
N TYR A 45 -5.04 -10.87 -4.73
CA TYR A 45 -5.78 -11.28 -5.94
C TYR A 45 -6.26 -12.73 -5.79
N GLY A 46 -7.51 -12.90 -5.36
CA GLY A 46 -8.06 -14.22 -5.05
C GLY A 46 -7.25 -14.93 -3.97
N ALA A 47 -6.64 -16.08 -4.31
CA ALA A 47 -5.77 -16.83 -3.41
C ALA A 47 -4.29 -16.39 -3.41
N LYS A 48 -3.92 -15.45 -4.28
CA LYS A 48 -2.56 -14.92 -4.37
C LYS A 48 -2.41 -13.70 -3.47
N VAL A 49 -1.35 -13.71 -2.65
CA VAL A 49 -0.97 -12.59 -1.81
C VAL A 49 0.51 -12.29 -2.08
N VAL A 50 0.82 -11.04 -2.40
CA VAL A 50 2.17 -10.54 -2.59
C VAL A 50 2.37 -9.28 -1.75
N TRP A 51 3.61 -8.98 -1.40
CA TRP A 51 3.96 -7.79 -0.64
C TRP A 51 5.24 -7.13 -1.17
N ALA A 52 5.35 -5.83 -0.92
CA ALA A 52 6.55 -5.04 -1.14
C ALA A 52 6.72 -3.99 -0.04
N ASP A 53 7.97 -3.68 0.30
CA ASP A 53 8.36 -2.54 1.13
C ASP A 53 9.63 -1.88 0.58
N GLU A 54 10.15 -0.88 1.30
CA GLU A 54 11.37 -0.15 0.91
C GLU A 54 12.63 -1.04 0.86
N THR A 55 12.59 -2.26 1.40
CA THR A 55 13.71 -3.18 1.53
C THR A 55 13.63 -4.39 0.60
N GLY A 56 12.46 -4.69 0.04
CA GLY A 56 12.29 -5.77 -0.93
C GLY A 56 10.83 -6.12 -1.22
N GLN A 57 10.65 -7.22 -1.95
CA GLN A 57 9.36 -7.70 -2.41
C GLN A 57 9.32 -9.23 -2.43
N SER A 58 8.11 -9.79 -2.33
CA SER A 58 7.90 -11.24 -2.45
C SER A 58 7.89 -11.77 -3.88
N ASP A 59 7.63 -10.89 -4.86
CA ASP A 59 7.51 -11.22 -6.28
C ASP A 59 7.97 -10.01 -7.11
N ASP A 60 8.95 -10.20 -7.99
CA ASP A 60 9.59 -9.12 -8.76
C ASP A 60 8.64 -8.38 -9.71
N ARG A 61 7.46 -8.95 -9.98
CA ARG A 61 6.43 -8.32 -10.81
C ARG A 61 5.59 -7.30 -10.03
N PHE A 62 5.62 -7.36 -8.70
CA PHE A 62 4.79 -6.57 -7.80
C PHE A 62 5.67 -5.73 -6.89
N VAL A 63 6.10 -4.59 -7.43
CA VAL A 63 6.94 -3.62 -6.73
C VAL A 63 6.09 -2.58 -6.01
N LEU A 64 6.70 -1.93 -5.03
CA LEU A 64 6.09 -0.82 -4.29
C LEU A 64 5.65 0.29 -5.25
N ALA A 65 4.43 0.80 -5.09
CA ALA A 65 3.94 1.93 -5.87
C ALA A 65 4.87 3.15 -5.71
N ASP A 66 5.27 3.74 -6.84
CA ASP A 66 6.18 4.89 -6.90
C ASP A 66 5.44 6.23 -7.02
N GLN A 67 4.15 6.19 -7.33
CA GLN A 67 3.28 7.36 -7.42
C GLN A 67 2.95 7.92 -6.04
N PRO A 68 2.84 9.25 -5.90
CA PRO A 68 2.46 9.85 -4.62
C PRO A 68 1.00 9.54 -4.28
N VAL A 69 0.66 9.56 -2.99
CA VAL A 69 -0.74 9.37 -2.51
C VAL A 69 -1.71 10.30 -3.23
N SER A 70 -1.35 11.57 -3.43
CA SER A 70 -2.18 12.54 -4.16
C SER A 70 -2.45 12.21 -5.64
N PHE A 71 -1.69 11.30 -6.24
CA PHE A 71 -1.95 10.79 -7.60
C PHE A 71 -2.96 9.65 -7.60
N MET A 72 -3.05 8.90 -6.51
CA MET A 72 -3.92 7.71 -6.42
C MET A 72 -5.40 8.04 -6.26
N ASP A 73 -5.72 9.31 -5.97
CA ASP A 73 -7.09 9.81 -5.79
C ASP A 73 -7.88 9.05 -4.71
N PHE A 74 -7.19 8.59 -3.66
CA PHE A 74 -7.84 7.93 -2.52
C PHE A 74 -8.75 8.89 -1.77
N ASP A 75 -9.92 8.39 -1.39
CA ASP A 75 -10.88 9.11 -0.56
C ASP A 75 -11.00 8.48 0.85
N GLU A 76 -12.02 8.91 1.61
CA GLU A 76 -12.26 8.42 2.97
C GLU A 76 -12.73 6.95 2.98
N ASP A 77 -13.33 6.45 1.90
CA ASP A 77 -13.79 5.08 1.79
C ASP A 77 -12.64 4.10 1.51
N ASP A 78 -11.54 4.59 0.92
CA ASP A 78 -10.29 3.83 0.79
C ASP A 78 -9.49 3.75 2.10
N GLU A 79 -9.70 4.66 3.07
CA GLU A 79 -8.90 4.69 4.31
C GLU A 79 -9.26 3.51 5.23
N ILE A 80 -8.25 2.74 5.62
CA ILE A 80 -8.39 1.62 6.56
C ILE A 80 -7.64 1.87 7.86
N SER A 81 -7.99 1.11 8.90
CA SER A 81 -7.26 1.17 10.15
C SER A 81 -5.84 0.59 10.02
N ALA A 82 -4.89 1.12 10.79
CA ALA A 82 -3.56 0.53 10.94
C ALA A 82 -3.64 -0.96 11.30
N ARG A 83 -4.60 -1.34 12.16
CA ARG A 83 -4.80 -2.73 12.59
C ARG A 83 -5.16 -3.63 11.41
N GLU A 84 -6.05 -3.18 10.52
CA GLU A 84 -6.42 -3.96 9.34
C GLU A 84 -5.21 -4.18 8.42
N PHE A 85 -4.44 -3.13 8.18
CA PHE A 85 -3.22 -3.22 7.38
C PHE A 85 -2.20 -4.19 7.99
N GLU A 86 -1.88 -4.06 9.28
CA GLU A 86 -0.87 -4.91 9.93
C GLU A 86 -1.27 -6.39 9.95
N ILE A 87 -2.57 -6.70 10.05
CA ILE A 87 -3.06 -8.09 9.94
C ILE A 87 -2.79 -8.64 8.53
N ALA A 88 -3.06 -7.86 7.48
CA ALA A 88 -2.81 -8.26 6.11
C ALA A 88 -1.30 -8.39 5.82
N TRP A 89 -0.51 -7.42 6.27
CA TRP A 89 0.95 -7.41 6.18
C TRP A 89 1.56 -8.66 6.81
N LYS A 90 1.15 -8.97 8.05
CA LYS A 90 1.63 -10.15 8.76
C LYS A 90 1.34 -11.44 7.99
N LYS A 91 0.10 -11.61 7.53
CA LYS A 91 -0.30 -12.79 6.75
C LYS A 91 0.49 -12.92 5.45
N ALA A 92 0.73 -11.81 4.75
CA ALA A 92 1.49 -11.81 3.50
C ALA A 92 2.96 -12.24 3.70
N ARG A 93 3.60 -11.69 4.75
CA ARG A 93 4.97 -12.03 5.15
C ARG A 93 5.09 -13.51 5.55
N GLU A 94 4.19 -13.99 6.41
CA GLU A 94 4.14 -15.40 6.82
C GLU A 94 3.94 -16.35 5.63
N ALA A 95 3.02 -16.02 4.72
CA ALA A 95 2.72 -16.86 3.54
C ALA A 95 3.90 -17.00 2.56
N THR A 96 4.88 -16.10 2.62
CA THR A 96 6.04 -16.06 1.73
C THR A 96 7.33 -16.47 2.43
N GLY A 97 7.26 -16.94 3.68
CA GLY A 97 8.41 -17.42 4.45
C GLY A 97 9.27 -16.32 5.08
N TYR A 98 8.76 -15.08 5.17
CA TYR A 98 9.47 -13.96 5.78
C TYR A 98 9.04 -13.79 7.25
N PRO A 99 9.98 -13.62 8.19
CA PRO A 99 9.65 -13.37 9.58
C PRO A 99 8.92 -12.02 9.72
N VAL A 100 7.96 -11.97 10.63
CA VAL A 100 7.20 -10.76 11.01
C VAL A 100 7.75 -10.13 12.27
#